data_AF-A0A834FYB0-F1
#
_entry.id   AF-A0A834FYB0-F1
#
_cell.length_a   1.000
_cell.length_b   1.000
_cell.length_c   1.000
_cell.angle_alpha   90.00
_cell.angle_beta   90.00
_cell.angle_gamma   90.00
#
_symmetry.space_group_name_H-M   'P 1'
#
loop_
_entity.id
_entity.type
_entity.pdbx_description
1 polymer ?
#
loop_
_entity_poly.entity_id
_entity_poly.type
_entity_poly.pdbx_seq_one_letter_code
_entity_poly.pdbx_strand_id
1 'polypeptide(L)' 'MKRDKTCSATNRLITAKDHASVQINVGHLDANGIYTGQFTTFALCGFVRAQGDADSGLDRLWQKKKAELQQQ' A
#
# COMPACT_ATOMS: atom_id res chain seq x y z
N MET A 1 -14.61 -14.83 -8.12
CA MET A 1 -15.09 -13.74 -7.24
C MET A 1 -13.98 -12.71 -7.08
N LYS A 2 -13.93 -11.69 -7.96
CA LYS A 2 -12.96 -10.59 -7.89
C LYS A 2 -13.44 -9.68 -6.76
N ARG A 3 -12.81 -9.73 -5.60
CA ARG A 3 -13.09 -8.76 -4.51
C ARG A 3 -12.57 -7.40 -4.97
N ASP A 4 -13.46 -6.43 -5.04
CA ASP A 4 -13.09 -5.06 -5.39
C ASP A 4 -12.07 -4.55 -4.38
N LYS A 5 -10.98 -3.98 -4.89
CA LYS A 5 -9.89 -3.47 -4.06
C LYS A 5 -10.27 -2.08 -3.59
N THR A 6 -10.16 -1.83 -2.30
CA THR A 6 -10.32 -0.47 -1.77
C THR A 6 -8.94 0.18 -1.69
N CYS A 7 -8.82 1.42 -2.14
CA CYS A 7 -7.60 2.21 -2.03
C CYS A 7 -7.27 2.44 -0.56
N SER A 8 -6.06 2.05 -0.14
CA SER A 8 -5.58 2.20 1.24
C SER A 8 -5.41 3.66 1.64
N ALA A 9 -5.15 4.57 0.69
CA ALA A 9 -4.90 5.98 0.96
C ALA A 9 -6.19 6.80 1.14
N THR A 10 -7.21 6.54 0.31
CA THR A 10 -8.43 7.37 0.24
C THR A 10 -9.73 6.59 0.51
N ASN A 11 -9.65 5.30 0.84
CA ASN A 11 -10.80 4.41 1.01
C ASN A 11 -11.77 4.38 -0.17
N ARG A 12 -11.30 4.80 -1.36
CA ARG A 12 -12.08 4.79 -2.60
C ARG A 12 -12.05 3.39 -3.22
N LEU A 13 -13.18 2.95 -3.75
CA LEU A 13 -13.26 1.70 -4.50
C LEU A 13 -12.44 1.79 -5.80
N ILE A 14 -11.55 0.84 -6.02
CA ILE A 14 -10.80 0.67 -7.27
C ILE A 14 -11.69 -0.13 -8.22
N THR A 15 -12.22 0.56 -9.23
CA THR A 15 -13.05 -0.08 -10.25
C THR A 15 -12.19 -0.82 -11.28
N ALA A 16 -12.75 -1.81 -11.97
CA ALA A 16 -12.03 -2.57 -13.00
C ALA A 16 -11.49 -1.74 -14.17
N LYS A 17 -12.04 -0.52 -14.38
CA LYS A 17 -11.60 0.42 -15.43
C LYS A 17 -10.40 1.28 -14.99
N ASP A 18 -10.02 1.24 -13.72
CA ASP A 18 -8.88 2.00 -13.21
C ASP A 18 -7.56 1.25 -13.50
N HIS A 19 -7.12 1.30 -14.76
CA HIS A 19 -5.85 0.71 -15.21
C HIS A 19 -4.62 1.39 -14.62
N ALA A 20 -4.78 2.58 -14.04
CA ALA A 20 -3.72 3.28 -13.33
C ALA A 20 -3.60 2.84 -11.86
N SER A 21 -4.51 2.01 -11.36
CA SER A 21 -4.38 1.42 -10.02
C SER A 21 -3.22 0.45 -9.94
N VAL A 22 -2.54 0.44 -8.80
CA VAL A 22 -1.41 -0.44 -8.53
C VAL A 22 -1.53 -1.06 -7.16
N GLN A 23 -0.99 -2.27 -7.04
CA GLN A 23 -0.82 -2.95 -5.78
C GLN A 23 0.67 -2.99 -5.44
N ILE A 24 1.03 -2.46 -4.29
CA ILE A 24 2.40 -2.42 -3.78
C ILE A 24 2.48 -3.45 -2.65
N ASN A 25 3.44 -4.36 -2.71
CA ASN A 25 3.73 -5.29 -1.62
C ASN A 25 5.04 -4.88 -0.97
N VAL A 26 5.00 -4.50 0.30
CA VAL A 26 6.19 -4.18 1.09
C VAL A 26 6.56 -5.40 1.91
N GLY A 27 7.73 -5.97 1.61
CA GLY A 27 8.24 -7.14 2.29
C GLY A 27 8.76 -6.80 3.68
N HIS A 28 8.41 -7.62 4.68
CA HIS A 28 8.92 -7.46 6.04
C HIS A 28 10.28 -8.13 6.15
N LEU A 29 11.18 -7.49 6.87
CA LEU A 29 12.54 -7.96 7.12
C LEU A 29 12.69 -8.35 8.58
N ASP A 30 13.45 -9.41 8.82
CA ASP A 30 13.94 -9.81 10.14
C ASP A 30 15.09 -8.88 10.59
N ALA A 31 15.50 -8.97 11.85
CA ALA A 31 16.63 -8.23 12.41
C ALA A 31 17.95 -8.44 11.64
N ASN A 32 18.07 -9.58 10.94
CA ASN A 32 19.21 -9.91 10.09
C ASN A 32 19.10 -9.36 8.66
N GLY A 33 18.06 -8.57 8.36
CA GLY A 33 17.79 -8.06 7.00
C GLY A 33 17.30 -9.13 6.02
N ILE A 34 16.88 -10.31 6.52
CA ILE A 34 16.40 -11.42 5.70
C ILE A 34 14.88 -11.31 5.54
N TYR A 35 14.40 -11.55 4.33
CA TYR A 35 12.98 -11.53 4.00
C TYR A 35 12.24 -12.68 4.71
N THR A 36 11.24 -12.33 5.53
CA THR A 36 10.50 -13.30 6.37
C THR A 36 9.32 -13.96 5.65
N GLY A 37 9.09 -13.63 4.37
CA GLY A 37 7.95 -14.12 3.59
C GLY A 37 6.63 -13.41 3.91
N GLN A 38 6.60 -12.53 4.91
CA GLN A 38 5.44 -11.67 5.18
C GLN A 38 5.51 -10.39 4.36
N PHE A 39 4.36 -9.90 3.92
CA PHE A 39 4.26 -8.66 3.16
C PHE A 39 3.01 -7.88 3.55
N THR A 40 3.17 -6.56 3.68
CA THR A 40 2.03 -5.66 3.75
C THR A 40 1.67 -5.23 2.34
N THR A 41 0.44 -5.51 1.93
CA THR A 41 -0.10 -5.05 0.66
C THR A 41 -0.80 -3.70 0.81
N PHE A 42 -0.39 -2.72 0.01
CA PHE A 42 -1.07 -1.44 -0.17
C PHE A 42 -1.70 -1.37 -1.56
N ALA A 43 -2.93 -0.89 -1.64
CA ALA A 43 -3.60 -0.65 -2.92
C ALA A 43 -3.74 0.85 -3.13
N LEU A 44 -3.24 1.35 -4.26
CA LEU A 44 -3.38 2.75 -4.66
C LEU A 44 -4.27 2.84 -5.89
N CYS A 45 -5.25 3.75 -5.86
CA CYS A 45 -6.06 4.07 -7.02
C CYS A 45 -5.33 5.04 -7.96
N GLY A 46 -5.69 5.00 -9.25
CA GLY A 46 -5.13 5.88 -10.27
C GLY A 46 -5.38 7.37 -9.99
N PHE A 47 -6.50 7.70 -9.34
CA PHE A 47 -6.83 9.07 -8.95
C PHE A 47 -5.77 9.71 -8.04
N VAL A 48 -5.34 8.99 -7.00
CA VAL A 48 -4.31 9.49 -6.06
C VAL A 48 -2.94 9.62 -6.75
N ARG A 49 -2.66 8.76 -7.74
CA ARG A 49 -1.45 8.88 -8.57
C ARG A 49 -1.50 10.09 -9.51
N ALA A 50 -2.66 10.38 -10.10
CA ALA A 50 -2.85 11.54 -10.97
C ALA A 50 -2.78 12.86 -10.18
N GLN A 51 -3.19 12.85 -8.91
CA GLN A 51 -3.15 14.02 -8.03
C GLN A 51 -1.74 14.33 -7.50
N GLY A 52 -0.81 13.37 -7.57
CA GLY A 52 0.54 13.49 -6.98
C GLY A 52 0.60 13.14 -5.49
N ASP A 53 -0.54 12.93 -4.84
CA ASP A 53 -0.64 12.56 -3.42
C ASP A 53 -0.34 11.07 -3.12
N ALA A 54 0.07 10.31 -4.14
CA ALA A 54 0.41 8.89 -3.97
C ALA A 54 1.59 8.68 -3.03
N ASP A 55 2.61 9.52 -3.11
CA ASP A 55 3.80 9.42 -2.26
C ASP A 55 3.45 9.79 -0.81
N SER A 56 2.86 10.96 -0.60
CA SER A 56 2.40 11.43 0.72
C SER A 56 1.42 10.46 1.40
N GLY A 57 0.50 9.88 0.62
CA GLY A 57 -0.45 8.90 1.10
C GLY A 57 0.22 7.58 1.50
N LEU A 58 1.20 7.13 0.71
CA LEU A 58 1.97 5.92 1.00
C LEU A 58 2.85 6.12 2.24
N ASP A 59 3.56 7.23 2.38
CA ASP A 59 4.40 7.52 3.54
C ASP A 59 3.57 7.53 4.82
N ARG A 60 2.42 8.21 4.83
CA ARG A 60 1.52 8.21 6.00
C ARG A 60 1.03 6.81 6.39
N LEU A 61 0.71 5.96 5.40
CA LEU A 61 0.32 4.58 5.64
C LEU A 61 1.48 3.73 6.14
N TRP A 62 2.67 3.97 5.59
CA TRP A 62 3.89 3.28 5.96
C TRP A 62 4.32 3.64 7.38
N GLN A 63 4.33 4.91 7.77
CA GLN A 63 4.66 5.34 9.14
C GLN A 63 3.72 4.68 10.17
N LYS A 64 2.42 4.61 9.87
CA LYS A 64 1.46 3.90 10.73
C LYS A 64 1.79 2.41 10.86
N LYS A 65 2.10 1.75 9.74
CA LYS A 65 2.48 0.33 9.73
C LYS A 65 3.83 0.09 10.39
N LYS A 66 4.81 0.98 10.22
CA LYS A 66 6.11 0.93 10.87
C LYS A 66 5.96 1.01 12.39
N ALA A 67 5.11 1.90 12.89
CA ALA A 67 4.78 1.99 14.31
C ALA A 67 4.14 0.70 14.86
N GLU A 68 3.26 0.05 14.08
CA GLU A 68 2.69 -1.26 14.44
C GLU A 68 3.72 -2.39 14.40
N LEU A 69 4.69 -2.33 13.49
CA LEU A 69 5.70 -3.37 13.29
C LEU A 69 6.93 -3.24 14.18
N GLN A 70 7.05 -2.15 14.97
CA GLN A 70 8.21 -1.85 15.84
C GLN A 70 9.58 -2.00 15.15
N GLN A 71 9.62 -1.91 13.82
CA GLN A 71 10.88 -1.87 13.07
C GLN A 71 11.46 -0.46 13.27
N GLN A 72 12.56 -0.35 14.01
CA GLN A 72 13.28 0.91 14.25
C GLN A 72 13.92 1.42 12.96
#